data_AF-A0A4R5V9N4-F1
#
_entry.id   AF-A0A4R5V9N4-F1
#
_cell.length_a   1.000
_cell.length_b   1.000
_cell.length_c   1.000
_cell.angle_alpha   90.00
_cell.angle_beta   90.00
_cell.angle_gamma   90.00
#
_symmetry.space_group_name_H-M   'P 1'
#
loop_
_entity.id
_entity.type
_entity.pdbx_description
1 polymer ?
#
loop_
_entity_poly.entity_id
_entity_poly.type
_entity_poly.pdbx_seq_one_letter_code
_entity_poly.pdbx_strand_id
1 'polypeptide(L)'
;MKNSRRLILFISLAVTALLIYIMMESFSQPGMERFEGKYEEIDFYRNENNTGPVLRIYAVKVLDTDPSWMKEFGEAQPHTKYGKTKVFFFKDTPSESLTLTPKEPHFPKEWEKYLLASYEKSILGESRFTFNDND
;
A
#
# COMPACT_ATOMS: atom_id res chain seq x y z
N MET A 1 52.17 15.09 2.49
CA MET A 1 51.47 13.80 2.32
C MET A 1 50.90 13.18 3.61
N LYS A 2 51.41 13.49 4.82
CA LYS A 2 50.92 12.90 6.09
C LYS A 2 49.55 13.48 6.55
N ASN A 3 49.31 14.77 6.29
CA ASN A 3 48.06 15.46 6.63
C ASN A 3 46.90 15.04 5.71
N SER A 4 47.18 14.78 4.42
CA SER A 4 46.18 14.27 3.48
C SER A 4 45.70 12.86 3.83
N ARG A 5 46.57 11.98 4.35
CA ARG A 5 46.15 10.65 4.85
C ARG A 5 45.20 10.74 6.04
N ARG A 6 45.43 11.67 6.98
CA ARG A 6 44.53 11.92 8.11
C ARG A 6 43.19 12.47 7.64
N LEU A 7 43.21 13.43 6.70
CA LEU A 7 41.99 13.98 6.11
C LEU A 7 41.16 12.88 5.41
N ILE A 8 41.81 12.03 4.62
CA ILE A 8 41.15 10.88 3.96
C ILE A 8 40.55 9.92 4.99
N LEU A 9 41.27 9.63 6.08
CA LEU A 9 40.76 8.79 7.17
C LEU A 9 39.52 9.41 7.85
N PHE A 10 39.54 10.72 8.12
CA PHE A 10 38.38 11.43 8.69
C PHE A 10 37.18 11.40 7.75
N ILE A 11 37.40 11.66 6.46
CA ILE A 11 36.33 11.60 5.45
C ILE A 11 35.77 10.18 5.34
N SER A 12 36.64 9.17 5.29
CA SER A 12 36.22 7.77 5.23
C SER A 12 35.40 7.38 6.47
N LEU A 13 35.80 7.79 7.67
CA LEU A 13 35.04 7.53 8.88
C LEU A 13 33.67 8.21 8.86
N ALA A 14 33.62 9.48 8.42
CA ALA A 14 32.37 10.23 8.32
C ALA A 14 31.40 9.60 7.31
N VAL A 15 31.89 9.19 6.14
CA VAL A 15 31.09 8.49 5.12
C VAL A 15 30.58 7.15 5.66
N THR A 16 31.42 6.35 6.31
CA THR A 16 31.00 5.08 6.91
C THR A 16 29.92 5.29 7.98
N ALA A 17 30.07 6.29 8.85
CA ALA A 17 29.07 6.61 9.86
C ALA A 17 27.73 7.04 9.23
N LEU A 18 27.78 7.85 8.16
CA LEU A 18 26.58 8.24 7.41
C LEU A 18 25.89 7.04 6.75
N LEU A 19 26.64 6.11 6.16
CA LEU A 19 26.09 4.91 5.55
C LEU A 19 25.42 4.01 6.59
N ILE A 20 26.04 3.80 7.75
CA ILE A 20 25.44 3.04 8.86
C ILE A 20 24.13 3.70 9.30
N TYR A 21 24.11 5.04 9.44
CA TYR A 21 22.91 5.77 9.81
C TYR A 21 21.77 5.58 8.78
N ILE A 22 22.06 5.72 7.48
CA ILE A 22 21.07 5.51 6.41
C ILE A 22 20.55 4.06 6.42
N MET A 23 21.43 3.07 6.60
CA MET A 23 21.01 1.67 6.69
C MET A 23 20.10 1.43 7.90
N MET A 24 20.43 1.96 9.08
CA MET A 24 19.58 1.83 10.27
C MET A 24 18.19 2.43 10.06
N GLU A 25 18.10 3.62 9.46
CA GLU A 25 16.83 4.27 9.11
C GLU A 25 16.05 3.49 8.05
N SER A 26 16.74 2.89 7.07
CA SER A 26 16.08 2.13 6.00
C SER A 26 15.50 0.82 6.50
N PHE A 27 16.11 0.19 7.52
CA PHE A 27 15.60 -1.03 8.15
C PHE A 27 14.62 -0.78 9.30
N SER A 28 14.53 0.44 9.85
CA SER A 28 13.60 0.78 10.92
C SER A 28 12.21 1.19 10.40
N GLN A 29 12.08 1.52 9.11
CA GLN A 29 10.79 1.84 8.52
C GLN A 29 9.89 0.59 8.50
N PRO A 30 8.65 0.69 9.05
CA PRO A 30 7.74 -0.44 9.08
C PRO A 30 7.27 -0.76 7.65
N GLY A 31 7.69 -1.91 7.14
CA GLY A 31 7.32 -2.40 5.81
C GLY A 31 5.93 -3.04 5.77
N MET A 32 5.66 -3.82 4.72
CA MET A 32 4.37 -4.51 4.56
C MET A 32 4.16 -5.62 5.59
N GLU A 33 5.22 -6.10 6.23
CA GLU A 33 5.21 -7.15 7.26
C GLU A 33 4.33 -6.76 8.45
N ARG A 34 4.18 -5.45 8.72
CA ARG A 34 3.30 -4.92 9.79
C ARG A 34 1.82 -5.28 9.60
N PHE A 35 1.42 -5.64 8.38
CA PHE A 35 0.05 -6.02 8.03
C PHE A 35 -0.16 -7.53 8.00
N GLU A 36 0.88 -8.33 8.25
CA GLU A 36 0.74 -9.79 8.34
C GLU A 36 -0.29 -10.17 9.41
N GLY A 37 -1.21 -11.06 9.03
CA GLY A 37 -2.31 -11.49 9.89
C GLY A 37 -3.44 -10.46 10.07
N LYS A 38 -3.36 -9.28 9.45
CA LYS A 38 -4.45 -8.27 9.46
C LYS A 38 -5.35 -8.34 8.23
N TYR A 39 -4.77 -8.69 7.09
CA TYR A 39 -5.45 -8.73 5.80
C TYR A 39 -5.03 -9.96 4.99
N GLU A 40 -5.96 -10.47 4.21
CA GLU A 40 -5.72 -11.54 3.23
C GLU A 40 -6.12 -11.03 1.85
N GLU A 41 -5.24 -11.13 0.85
CA GLU A 41 -5.56 -10.70 -0.52
C GLU A 41 -6.54 -11.69 -1.16
N ILE A 42 -7.67 -11.17 -1.63
CA ILE A 42 -8.70 -11.96 -2.32
C ILE A 42 -8.43 -11.94 -3.82
N ASP A 43 -8.20 -10.75 -4.37
CA ASP A 43 -7.91 -10.54 -5.79
C ASP A 43 -7.17 -9.21 -6.01
N PHE A 44 -6.43 -9.14 -7.11
CA PHE A 44 -5.69 -7.97 -7.53
C PHE A 44 -5.85 -7.73 -9.03
N TYR A 45 -6.27 -6.52 -9.38
CA TYR A 45 -6.35 -6.07 -10.77
C TYR A 45 -5.37 -4.94 -11.06
N ARG A 46 -4.67 -5.05 -12.19
CA ARG A 46 -3.94 -3.95 -12.81
C ARG A 46 -4.27 -3.89 -14.29
N ASN A 47 -4.51 -2.68 -14.81
CA ASN A 47 -4.70 -2.53 -16.26
C ASN A 47 -3.41 -2.80 -17.05
N GLU A 48 -3.60 -3.18 -18.31
CA GLU A 48 -2.50 -3.38 -19.25
C GLU A 48 -1.74 -2.07 -19.52
N ASN A 49 -0.48 -2.21 -19.95
CA ASN A 49 0.34 -1.06 -20.28
C ASN A 49 -0.25 -0.31 -21.49
N ASN A 50 -0.19 1.03 -21.45
CA ASN A 50 -0.67 1.95 -22.50
C ASN A 50 -2.20 2.11 -22.63
N THR A 51 -2.99 1.55 -21.72
CA THR A 51 -4.48 1.69 -21.71
C THR A 51 -4.94 2.88 -20.86
N GLY A 52 -4.15 3.96 -20.83
CA GLY A 52 -4.37 5.15 -20.00
C GLY A 52 -3.62 5.14 -18.66
N PRO A 53 -4.04 5.98 -17.70
CA PRO A 53 -3.53 5.98 -16.32
C PRO A 53 -3.43 4.58 -15.72
N VAL A 54 -2.36 4.29 -14.99
CA VAL A 54 -2.21 2.97 -14.34
C VAL A 54 -3.29 2.81 -13.28
N LEU A 55 -4.19 1.85 -13.43
CA LEU A 55 -5.23 1.52 -12.47
C LEU A 55 -4.80 0.26 -11.71
N ARG A 56 -4.70 0.37 -10.38
CA ARG A 56 -4.51 -0.75 -9.45
C ARG A 56 -5.73 -0.87 -8.57
N ILE A 57 -6.25 -2.08 -8.42
CA ILE A 57 -7.39 -2.37 -7.57
C ILE A 57 -7.04 -3.60 -6.74
N TYR A 58 -7.19 -3.46 -5.43
CA TYR A 58 -6.96 -4.53 -4.47
C TYR A 58 -8.29 -4.88 -3.80
N ALA A 59 -8.58 -6.16 -3.67
CA ALA A 59 -9.64 -6.67 -2.81
C ALA A 59 -8.99 -7.47 -1.70
N VAL A 60 -9.26 -7.10 -0.45
CA VAL A 60 -8.69 -7.77 0.72
C VAL A 60 -9.79 -8.14 1.71
N LYS A 61 -9.63 -9.31 2.33
CA LYS A 61 -10.41 -9.74 3.48
C LYS A 61 -9.82 -9.11 4.74
N VAL A 62 -10.70 -8.60 5.59
CA VAL A 62 -10.35 -7.97 6.87
C VAL A 62 -10.32 -9.03 7.97
N LEU A 63 -9.17 -9.18 8.61
CA LEU A 63 -9.00 -9.99 9.82
C LEU A 63 -8.94 -9.10 11.07
N ASP A 64 -8.42 -7.88 10.93
CA ASP A 64 -8.38 -6.83 11.95
C ASP A 64 -9.24 -5.65 11.50
N THR A 65 -10.35 -5.40 12.23
CA THR A 65 -11.38 -4.43 11.85
C THR A 65 -11.05 -2.99 12.24
N ASP A 66 -9.86 -2.70 12.78
CA ASP A 66 -9.45 -1.33 13.08
C ASP A 66 -9.37 -0.48 11.80
N PRO A 67 -10.15 0.61 11.68
CA PRO A 67 -10.15 1.47 10.51
C PRO A 67 -8.80 2.16 10.26
N SER A 68 -8.01 2.39 11.31
CA SER A 68 -6.69 3.02 11.19
C SER A 68 -5.74 2.13 10.39
N TRP A 69 -5.72 0.82 10.69
CA TRP A 69 -4.94 -0.17 9.95
C TRP A 69 -5.36 -0.25 8.48
N MET A 70 -6.66 -0.14 8.18
CA MET A 70 -7.14 -0.18 6.79
C MET A 70 -6.67 1.03 6.00
N LYS A 71 -6.78 2.22 6.60
CA LYS A 71 -6.29 3.44 5.97
C LYS A 71 -4.79 3.35 5.71
N GLU A 72 -4.00 2.94 6.70
CA GLU A 72 -2.55 2.80 6.58
C GLU A 72 -2.15 1.75 5.54
N PHE A 73 -2.88 0.63 5.46
CA PHE A 73 -2.67 -0.38 4.43
C PHE A 73 -2.90 0.18 3.02
N GLY A 74 -3.97 0.97 2.85
CA GLY A 74 -4.25 1.67 1.60
C GLY A 74 -3.16 2.67 1.22
N GLU A 75 -2.65 3.42 2.19
CA GLU A 75 -1.56 4.38 2.00
C GLU A 75 -0.23 3.72 1.63
N ALA A 76 0.03 2.52 2.16
CA ALA A 76 1.21 1.72 1.84
C ALA A 76 1.16 1.09 0.43
N GLN A 77 0.00 1.05 -0.23
CA GLN A 77 -0.11 0.43 -1.54
C GLN A 77 0.68 1.18 -2.63
N PRO A 78 1.26 0.45 -3.59
CA PRO A 78 1.94 1.04 -4.74
C PRO A 78 1.09 2.09 -5.44
N HIS A 79 1.67 3.27 -5.63
CA HIS A 79 1.08 4.37 -6.35
C HIS A 79 2.12 5.05 -7.22
N THR A 80 1.72 5.42 -8.42
CA THR A 80 2.57 6.10 -9.39
C THR A 80 1.93 7.43 -9.75
N LYS A 81 2.72 8.46 -10.05
CA LYS A 81 2.19 9.70 -10.62
C LYS A 81 1.36 9.37 -11.86
N TYR A 82 0.18 9.97 -11.96
CA TYR A 82 -0.81 9.66 -12.98
C TYR A 82 -1.41 8.25 -12.94
N GLY A 83 -1.24 7.52 -11.85
CA GLY A 83 -1.95 6.26 -11.59
C GLY A 83 -3.08 6.47 -10.60
N LYS A 84 -4.02 5.52 -10.53
CA LYS A 84 -5.05 5.43 -9.51
C LYS A 84 -4.88 4.11 -8.77
N THR A 85 -4.99 4.14 -7.45
CA THR A 85 -4.96 2.95 -6.60
C THR A 85 -6.25 2.89 -5.80
N LYS A 86 -6.99 1.79 -5.87
CA LYS A 86 -8.18 1.53 -5.06
C LYS A 86 -7.96 0.28 -4.21
N VAL A 87 -8.40 0.30 -2.96
CA VAL A 87 -8.42 -0.88 -2.07
C VAL A 87 -9.81 -1.03 -1.51
N PHE A 88 -10.37 -2.23 -1.62
CA PHE A 88 -11.65 -2.60 -1.05
C PHE A 88 -11.43 -3.60 0.07
N PHE A 89 -11.98 -3.28 1.24
CA PHE A 89 -11.84 -4.08 2.46
C PHE A 89 -13.17 -4.78 2.73
N PHE A 90 -13.16 -6.11 2.72
CA PHE A 90 -14.34 -6.94 2.91
C PHE A 90 -14.31 -7.65 4.27
N LYS A 91 -15.40 -7.55 5.04
CA LYS A 91 -15.51 -8.18 6.38
C LYS A 91 -15.52 -9.70 6.31
N ASP A 92 -16.07 -10.25 5.23
CA ASP A 92 -16.14 -11.69 4.99
C ASP A 92 -16.03 -12.00 3.50
N THR A 93 -15.75 -13.26 3.19
CA THR A 93 -15.67 -13.82 1.86
C THR A 93 -16.82 -14.81 1.68
N PRO A 94 -17.86 -14.52 0.88
CA PRO A 94 -18.82 -15.54 0.48
C PRO A 94 -18.12 -16.73 -0.18
N SER A 95 -18.83 -17.85 -0.30
CA SER A 95 -18.30 -19.08 -0.93
C SER A 95 -17.97 -18.93 -2.42
N GLU A 96 -18.47 -17.87 -3.06
CA GLU A 96 -18.13 -17.52 -4.44
C GLU A 96 -16.80 -16.76 -4.51
N SER A 97 -16.05 -16.92 -5.61
CA SER A 97 -14.83 -16.16 -5.83
C SER A 97 -15.13 -14.71 -6.22
N LEU A 98 -14.49 -13.73 -5.58
CA LEU A 98 -14.49 -12.35 -6.07
C LEU A 98 -13.55 -12.25 -7.27
N THR A 99 -13.99 -11.53 -8.30
CA THR A 99 -13.13 -11.15 -9.41
C THR A 99 -13.26 -9.66 -9.66
N LEU A 100 -12.13 -8.97 -9.61
CA LEU A 100 -12.02 -7.54 -9.86
C LEU A 100 -12.10 -7.24 -11.35
N THR A 101 -12.69 -6.09 -11.67
CA THR A 101 -12.79 -5.61 -13.05
C THR A 101 -12.45 -4.12 -13.14
N PRO A 102 -11.99 -3.62 -14.30
CA PRO A 102 -11.73 -2.19 -14.48
C PRO A 102 -13.00 -1.33 -14.49
N LYS A 103 -14.19 -1.94 -14.64
CA LYS A 103 -15.46 -1.23 -14.71
C LYS A 103 -16.02 -1.03 -13.31
N GLU A 104 -16.49 0.17 -12.99
CA GLU A 104 -17.16 0.42 -11.71
C GLU A 104 -18.41 -0.48 -11.54
N PRO A 105 -18.69 -1.01 -10.33
CA PRO A 105 -18.03 -0.70 -9.05
C PRO A 105 -16.71 -1.45 -8.78
N HIS A 106 -16.15 -2.14 -9.77
CA HIS A 106 -14.91 -2.94 -9.76
C HIS A 106 -15.02 -4.34 -9.18
N PHE A 107 -16.12 -4.68 -8.52
CA PHE A 107 -16.42 -6.01 -8.00
C PHE A 107 -17.92 -6.32 -8.22
N PRO A 108 -18.36 -7.59 -8.11
CA PRO A 108 -19.76 -7.96 -8.28
C PRO A 108 -20.66 -7.29 -7.22
N LYS A 109 -21.87 -6.85 -7.59
CA LYS A 109 -22.74 -6.07 -6.67
C LYS A 109 -23.12 -6.83 -5.41
N GLU A 110 -23.15 -8.16 -5.48
CA GLU A 110 -23.43 -9.08 -4.37
C GLU A 110 -22.43 -8.94 -3.22
N TRP A 111 -21.24 -8.40 -3.52
CA TRP A 111 -20.18 -8.15 -2.53
C TRP A 111 -20.31 -6.83 -1.80
N GLU A 112 -21.18 -5.91 -2.26
CA GLU A 112 -21.34 -4.57 -1.67
C GLU A 112 -21.78 -4.63 -0.20
N LYS A 113 -22.61 -5.62 0.18
CA LYS A 113 -23.03 -5.86 1.58
C LYS A 113 -21.88 -6.29 2.51
N TYR A 114 -20.78 -6.79 1.97
CA TYR A 114 -19.60 -7.19 2.75
C TYR A 114 -18.52 -6.11 2.77
N LEU A 115 -18.70 -5.02 2.01
CA LEU A 115 -17.75 -3.92 1.93
C LEU A 115 -17.74 -3.14 3.24
N LEU A 116 -16.65 -3.28 3.98
CA LEU A 116 -16.42 -2.61 5.25
C LEU A 116 -15.76 -1.24 5.07
N ALA A 117 -14.81 -1.14 4.13
CA ALA A 117 -14.15 0.12 3.84
C ALA A 117 -13.66 0.19 2.39
N SER A 118 -13.40 1.40 1.93
CA SER A 118 -12.72 1.66 0.67
C SER A 118 -11.67 2.74 0.84
N TYR A 119 -10.55 2.55 0.17
CA TYR A 119 -9.49 3.55 0.04
C TYR A 119 -9.27 3.82 -1.45
N GLU A 120 -9.10 5.10 -1.80
CA GLU A 120 -8.68 5.52 -3.13
C GLU A 120 -7.55 6.53 -3.03
N LYS A 121 -6.51 6.34 -3.84
CA LYS A 121 -5.50 7.35 -4.14
C LYS A 121 -5.64 7.78 -5.60
N SER A 122 -5.98 9.05 -5.79
CA SER A 122 -6.28 9.65 -7.09
C SER A 122 -5.01 9.87 -7.93
N ILE A 123 -5.20 10.19 -9.21
CA ILE A 123 -4.14 10.52 -10.19
C ILE A 123 -3.26 11.68 -9.70
N LEU A 124 -3.83 12.59 -8.90
CA LEU A 124 -3.14 13.75 -8.33
C LEU A 124 -2.47 13.42 -6.98
N GLY A 125 -2.63 12.20 -6.48
CA GLY A 125 -2.07 11.75 -5.20
C GLY A 125 -2.96 12.00 -3.99
N GLU A 126 -4.15 12.58 -4.18
CA GLU A 126 -5.14 12.77 -3.12
C GLU A 126 -5.67 11.43 -2.64
N SER A 127 -5.64 11.19 -1.33
CA SER A 127 -6.17 9.99 -0.71
C SER A 127 -7.56 10.23 -0.10
N ARG A 128 -8.49 9.32 -0.36
CA ARG A 128 -9.81 9.27 0.25
C ARG A 128 -9.99 7.91 0.93
N PHE A 129 -10.38 7.93 2.19
CA PHE A 129 -10.75 6.74 2.95
C PHE A 129 -12.22 6.86 3.35
N THR A 130 -12.99 5.79 3.17
CA THR A 130 -14.38 5.70 3.58
C THR A 130 -14.58 4.40 4.32
N PHE A 131 -15.07 4.50 5.55
CA PHE A 131 -15.41 3.36 6.40
C PHE A 131 -16.92 3.29 6.52
N ASN A 132 -17.49 2.12 6.23
CA ASN A 132 -18.92 1.86 6.35
C ASN A 132 -19.14 1.17 7.69
N ASP A 133 -19.56 1.95 8.68
CA ASP A 133 -19.97 1.43 9.98
C ASP A 133 -21.38 0.86 9.83
N ASN A 134 -21.46 -0.34 9.25
CA ASN A 134 -22.71 -1.11 9.16
C ASN A 134 -22.89 -1.91 10.45
N ASP A 135 -23.12 -1.20 11.55
CA ASP A 135 -23.67 -1.73 12.81
C ASP A 135 -25.12 -1.25 13.00
#